data_AF-L1JEZ2-F1
#
_entry.id   AF-L1JEZ2-F1
#
_cell.length_a   1.000
_cell.length_b   1.000
_cell.length_c   1.000
_cell.angle_alpha   90.00
_cell.angle_beta   90.00
_cell.angle_gamma   90.00
#
_symmetry.space_group_name_H-M   'P 1'
#
loop_
_entity.id
_entity.type
_entity.pdbx_description
1 polymer ?
#
loop_
_entity_poly.entity_id
_entity_poly.type
_entity_poly.pdbx_seq_one_letter_code
_entity_poly.pdbx_strand_id
1 'polypeptide(L)'
;MAKQNPHITTTSSQGFVSKNDVFRNRANSRFSRCRQVLVNSQGGVGSSAFMELLQKNHVLMNSPEDVDGFKHRPADHFRHDSDGIYLFGRFACASKALVILGDPLHSIESVYRRFSVDHINKWREYAQKPPYHRRTRLADLWAEMRILRQDTTGLTNYINSWLRAKNEPTWPQLRLVTTKSLYEHAADHAKFLGVREENLLPFKQLAYNPRPFRSSAPADVQAMFGPIKVKIDQLEASSDS
;
A
#
# COMPACT_ATOMS: atom_id res chain seq x y z
N MET A 1 33.35 -54.46 -48.05
CA MET A 1 32.69 -53.17 -47.72
C MET A 1 31.95 -53.34 -46.39
N ALA A 2 32.55 -52.88 -45.30
CA ALA A 2 32.03 -53.06 -43.94
C ALA A 2 31.10 -51.89 -43.55
N LYS A 3 29.92 -52.20 -43.03
CA LYS A 3 28.91 -51.23 -42.55
C LYS A 3 29.29 -50.74 -41.16
N GLN A 4 29.36 -49.42 -40.98
CA GLN A 4 29.48 -48.77 -39.67
C GLN A 4 28.09 -48.61 -39.02
N ASN A 5 27.97 -48.99 -37.75
CA ASN A 5 26.84 -48.69 -36.89
C ASN A 5 27.15 -47.45 -36.04
N PRO A 6 26.28 -46.43 -35.95
CA PRO A 6 26.45 -45.34 -35.03
C PRO A 6 25.93 -45.69 -33.63
N HIS A 7 26.78 -45.49 -32.62
CA HIS A 7 26.43 -45.52 -31.21
C HIS A 7 25.62 -44.26 -30.86
N ILE A 8 24.38 -44.43 -30.39
CA ILE A 8 23.57 -43.35 -29.81
C ILE A 8 23.83 -43.35 -28.30
N THR A 9 24.39 -42.24 -27.79
CA THR A 9 24.59 -42.01 -26.36
C THR A 9 23.48 -41.10 -25.86
N THR A 10 22.53 -41.65 -25.11
CA THR A 10 21.49 -40.89 -24.39
C THR A 10 22.03 -40.38 -23.07
N THR A 11 22.39 -39.10 -23.01
CA THR A 11 22.65 -38.41 -21.74
C THR A 11 21.33 -38.02 -21.07
N SER A 12 20.94 -38.76 -20.03
CA SER A 12 19.84 -38.40 -19.15
C SER A 12 20.28 -37.25 -18.23
N SER A 13 19.82 -36.03 -18.50
CA SER A 13 19.92 -34.90 -17.57
C SER A 13 18.93 -35.09 -16.43
N GLN A 14 19.36 -35.73 -15.35
CA GLN A 14 18.64 -35.67 -14.08
C GLN A 14 18.67 -34.23 -13.59
N GLY A 15 17.55 -33.52 -13.76
CA GLY A 15 17.35 -32.16 -13.31
C GLY A 15 17.53 -32.06 -11.79
N PHE A 16 18.62 -31.43 -11.36
CA PHE A 16 18.82 -31.00 -9.99
C PHE A 16 17.77 -29.93 -9.69
N VAL A 17 16.67 -30.33 -9.03
CA VAL A 17 15.72 -29.37 -8.45
C VAL A 17 16.48 -28.63 -7.35
N SER A 18 16.81 -27.37 -7.62
CA SER A 18 17.48 -26.51 -6.65
C SER A 18 16.63 -26.43 -5.39
N LYS A 19 17.26 -26.47 -4.20
CA LYS A 19 16.55 -26.28 -2.93
C LYS A 19 15.72 -24.98 -2.93
N ASN A 20 16.10 -23.98 -3.73
CA ASN A 20 15.35 -22.74 -3.94
C ASN A 20 13.98 -22.94 -4.61
N ASP A 21 13.83 -23.91 -5.51
CA ASP A 21 12.56 -24.19 -6.19
C ASP A 21 11.55 -24.87 -5.26
N VAL A 22 12.03 -25.68 -4.32
CA VAL A 22 11.18 -26.32 -3.30
C VAL A 22 10.60 -25.29 -2.32
N PHE A 23 11.38 -24.27 -1.94
CA PHE A 23 10.89 -23.17 -1.08
C PHE A 23 9.91 -22.25 -1.82
N ARG A 24 10.17 -21.92 -3.10
CA ARG A 24 9.24 -21.15 -3.94
C ARG A 24 7.90 -21.85 -4.13
N ASN A 25 7.90 -23.15 -4.41
CA ASN A 25 6.67 -23.91 -4.63
C ASN A 25 5.82 -24.06 -3.34
N ARG A 26 6.44 -24.18 -2.17
CA ARG A 26 5.72 -24.21 -0.88
C ARG A 26 5.12 -22.85 -0.52
N ALA A 27 5.83 -21.75 -0.76
CA ALA A 27 5.27 -20.41 -0.58
C ALA A 27 4.05 -20.18 -1.48
N ASN A 28 4.15 -20.52 -2.77
CA ASN A 28 3.03 -20.40 -3.73
C ASN A 28 1.80 -21.25 -3.34
N SER A 29 2.00 -22.43 -2.73
CA SER A 29 0.87 -23.28 -2.28
C SER A 29 0.11 -22.73 -1.08
N ARG A 30 0.75 -21.93 -0.19
CA ARG A 30 0.09 -21.32 0.97
C ARG A 30 -0.79 -20.14 0.59
N PHE A 31 -0.39 -19.36 -0.42
CA PHE A 31 -1.16 -18.19 -0.88
C PHE A 31 -2.38 -18.56 -1.73
N SER A 32 -2.36 -19.68 -2.45
CA SER A 32 -3.43 -20.03 -3.41
C SER A 32 -4.79 -20.33 -2.78
N ARG A 33 -4.86 -20.62 -1.48
CA ARG A 33 -6.12 -20.89 -0.76
C ARG A 33 -6.63 -19.72 0.08
N CYS A 34 -5.84 -18.66 0.25
CA CYS A 34 -6.22 -17.54 1.09
C CYS A 34 -7.01 -16.51 0.28
N ARG A 35 -8.30 -16.39 0.61
CA ARG A 35 -9.22 -15.41 0.00
C ARG A 35 -9.12 -14.02 0.62
N GLN A 36 -8.26 -13.83 1.63
CA GLN A 36 -8.10 -12.55 2.29
C GLN A 36 -7.30 -11.60 1.42
N VAL A 37 -7.73 -10.34 1.40
CA VAL A 37 -7.05 -9.26 0.70
C VAL A 37 -6.73 -8.14 1.68
N LEU A 38 -5.61 -7.46 1.48
CA LEU A 38 -5.29 -6.27 2.24
C LEU A 38 -5.75 -5.04 1.45
N VAL A 39 -6.54 -4.17 2.06
CA VAL A 39 -6.88 -2.87 1.48
C VAL A 39 -6.59 -1.80 2.51
N ASN A 40 -5.69 -0.89 2.17
CA ASN A 40 -5.24 0.13 3.09
C ASN A 40 -5.12 1.48 2.38
N SER A 41 -5.22 2.56 3.14
CA SER A 41 -5.10 3.90 2.59
C SER A 41 -4.45 4.84 3.57
N GLN A 42 -3.71 5.78 3.01
CA GLN A 42 -3.24 6.94 3.76
C GLN A 42 -4.45 7.78 4.21
N GLY A 43 -4.40 8.34 5.42
CA GLY A 43 -5.47 9.23 5.89
C GLY A 43 -5.62 10.44 4.98
N GLY A 44 -6.85 10.82 4.61
CA GLY A 44 -7.11 12.01 3.79
C GLY A 44 -7.17 11.81 2.28
N VAL A 45 -6.96 10.59 1.76
CA VAL A 45 -6.94 10.30 0.31
C VAL A 45 -8.32 10.05 -0.32
N GLY A 46 -9.43 10.28 0.40
CA GLY A 46 -10.78 10.22 -0.17
C GLY A 46 -11.25 8.85 -0.70
N SER A 47 -10.76 7.74 -0.12
CA SER A 47 -11.09 6.38 -0.57
C SER A 47 -12.39 5.77 -0.02
N SER A 48 -13.12 6.46 0.84
CA SER A 48 -14.25 5.89 1.59
C SER A 48 -15.35 5.29 0.70
N ALA A 49 -15.74 5.95 -0.39
CA ALA A 49 -16.79 5.43 -1.28
C ALA A 49 -16.39 4.10 -1.94
N PHE A 50 -15.12 3.95 -2.34
CA PHE A 50 -14.60 2.69 -2.88
C PHE A 50 -14.62 1.58 -1.81
N MET A 51 -14.20 1.90 -0.59
CA MET A 51 -14.17 0.94 0.54
C MET A 51 -15.58 0.47 0.92
N GLU A 52 -16.55 1.38 0.96
CA GLU A 52 -17.96 1.05 1.20
C GLU A 52 -18.52 0.08 0.15
N LEU A 53 -18.16 0.26 -1.13
CA LEU A 53 -18.57 -0.67 -2.19
C LEU A 53 -17.91 -2.04 -2.04
N LEU A 54 -16.64 -2.11 -1.64
CA LEU A 54 -15.98 -3.39 -1.33
C LEU A 54 -16.69 -4.12 -0.19
N GLN A 55 -17.10 -3.38 0.85
CA GLN A 55 -17.81 -3.92 2.01
C GLN A 55 -19.17 -4.50 1.61
N LYS A 56 -19.94 -3.77 0.80
CA LYS A 56 -21.23 -4.23 0.25
C LYS A 56 -21.10 -5.48 -0.62
N ASN A 57 -19.91 -5.76 -1.13
CA ASN A 57 -19.60 -6.93 -1.94
C ASN A 57 -18.97 -8.09 -1.16
N HIS A 58 -18.93 -8.01 0.18
CA HIS A 58 -18.42 -9.05 1.06
C HIS A 58 -16.98 -9.49 0.74
N VAL A 59 -16.15 -8.55 0.27
CA VAL A 59 -14.72 -8.80 0.09
C VAL A 59 -14.08 -9.02 1.46
N LEU A 60 -13.33 -10.12 1.61
CA LEU A 60 -12.66 -10.48 2.87
C LEU A 60 -11.41 -9.63 3.10
N MET A 61 -11.60 -8.38 3.49
CA MET A 61 -10.55 -7.39 3.74
C MET A 61 -10.21 -7.21 5.22
N ASN A 62 -9.06 -6.57 5.50
CA ASN A 62 -8.52 -6.33 6.85
C ASN A 62 -9.47 -5.58 7.78
N SER A 63 -10.07 -4.51 7.27
CA SER A 63 -11.09 -3.78 7.99
C SER A 63 -12.22 -3.41 7.03
N PRO A 64 -13.41 -4.01 7.18
CA PRO A 64 -14.59 -3.64 6.41
C PRO A 64 -15.00 -2.17 6.59
N GLU A 65 -14.67 -1.58 7.74
CA GLU A 65 -14.99 -0.19 8.08
C GLU A 65 -13.89 0.81 7.67
N ASP A 66 -12.85 0.36 6.92
CA ASP A 66 -11.72 1.22 6.53
C ASP A 66 -11.05 1.93 7.74
N VAL A 67 -11.06 1.26 8.90
CA VAL A 67 -10.52 1.80 10.15
C VAL A 67 -9.02 1.58 10.30
N ASP A 68 -8.44 0.54 9.72
CA ASP A 68 -7.09 0.10 10.03
C ASP A 68 -5.97 1.02 9.50
N GLY A 69 -4.80 0.90 10.15
CA GLY A 69 -3.56 1.51 9.71
C GLY A 69 -3.49 3.00 10.06
N PHE A 70 -3.33 3.83 9.03
CA PHE A 70 -3.08 5.27 9.21
C PHE A 70 -4.36 6.09 9.38
N LYS A 71 -5.56 5.47 9.35
CA LYS A 71 -6.84 6.16 9.36
C LYS A 71 -7.50 6.31 10.73
N HIS A 72 -7.94 5.23 11.37
CA HIS A 72 -8.75 5.30 12.59
C HIS A 72 -8.26 4.40 13.74
N ARG A 73 -7.66 3.25 13.46
CA ARG A 73 -7.16 2.28 14.45
C ARG A 73 -5.77 1.77 14.05
N PRO A 74 -4.92 1.42 15.03
CA PRO A 74 -3.70 0.65 14.77
C PRO A 74 -3.98 -0.54 13.85
N ALA A 75 -3.03 -0.91 12.99
CA ALA A 75 -3.17 -2.09 12.17
C ALA A 75 -2.85 -3.35 12.98
N ASP A 76 -3.86 -4.18 13.22
CA ASP A 76 -3.70 -5.47 13.93
C ASP A 76 -3.26 -6.61 12.99
N HIS A 77 -2.91 -6.27 11.75
CA HIS A 77 -2.72 -7.23 10.65
C HIS A 77 -1.42 -7.03 9.88
N PHE A 78 -0.80 -5.85 10.03
CA PHE A 78 0.52 -5.57 9.50
C PHE A 78 1.25 -4.58 10.40
N ARG A 79 2.58 -4.61 10.35
CA ARG A 79 3.47 -3.66 11.01
C ARG A 79 4.37 -3.11 9.94
N HIS A 80 4.74 -1.85 10.09
CA HIS A 80 5.76 -1.25 9.28
C HIS A 80 6.83 -0.63 10.15
N ASP A 81 8.04 -0.62 9.63
CA ASP A 81 9.19 0.08 10.18
C ASP A 81 10.02 0.63 8.99
N SER A 82 11.24 1.07 9.27
CA SER A 82 12.18 1.53 8.23
C SER A 82 12.59 0.44 7.24
N ASP A 83 12.49 -0.83 7.62
CA ASP A 83 12.93 -1.97 6.83
C ASP A 83 11.84 -2.51 5.91
N GLY A 84 10.57 -2.32 6.24
CA GLY A 84 9.48 -2.65 5.33
C GLY A 84 8.15 -2.80 6.00
N ILE A 85 7.32 -3.68 5.44
CA ILE A 85 6.00 -4.02 5.96
C ILE A 85 5.89 -5.52 6.11
N TYR A 86 5.42 -5.95 7.27
CA TYR A 86 5.31 -7.34 7.66
C TYR A 86 3.85 -7.67 7.98
N LEU A 87 3.30 -8.64 7.25
CA LEU A 87 1.96 -9.17 7.50
C LEU A 87 1.99 -10.21 8.63
N PHE A 88 0.96 -10.23 9.48
CA PHE A 88 0.81 -11.23 10.53
C PHE A 88 -0.66 -11.56 10.80
N GLY A 89 -0.88 -12.51 11.71
CA GLY A 89 -2.21 -13.00 12.05
C GLY A 89 -2.91 -13.60 10.83
N ARG A 90 -4.21 -13.35 10.70
CA ARG A 90 -5.03 -13.91 9.62
C ARG A 90 -4.60 -13.45 8.22
N PHE A 91 -4.03 -12.25 8.10
CA PHE A 91 -3.58 -11.68 6.83
C PHE A 91 -2.17 -12.10 6.41
N ALA A 92 -1.46 -12.87 7.22
CA ALA A 92 -0.17 -13.45 6.82
C ALA A 92 -0.28 -14.30 5.54
N CYS A 93 -1.48 -14.80 5.21
CA CYS A 93 -1.74 -15.54 3.98
C CYS A 93 -2.29 -14.69 2.83
N ALA A 94 -2.49 -13.37 3.00
CA ALA A 94 -3.13 -12.54 1.98
C ALA A 94 -2.42 -12.70 0.63
N SER A 95 -3.19 -12.91 -0.43
CA SER A 95 -2.66 -13.14 -1.78
C SER A 95 -2.61 -11.86 -2.62
N LYS A 96 -3.39 -10.85 -2.22
CA LYS A 96 -3.48 -9.55 -2.89
C LYS A 96 -3.54 -8.41 -1.89
N ALA A 97 -2.99 -7.28 -2.28
CA ALA A 97 -3.00 -6.04 -1.53
C ALA A 97 -3.26 -4.84 -2.46
N LEU A 98 -4.08 -3.90 -2.02
CA LEU A 98 -4.29 -2.59 -2.65
C LEU A 98 -3.99 -1.51 -1.62
N VAL A 99 -3.06 -0.61 -1.94
CA VAL A 99 -2.72 0.52 -1.06
C VAL A 99 -2.88 1.82 -1.81
N ILE A 100 -3.68 2.71 -1.22
CA ILE A 100 -4.06 3.99 -1.80
C ILE A 100 -3.21 5.08 -1.14
N LEU A 101 -2.33 5.67 -1.95
CA LEU A 101 -1.41 6.73 -1.56
C LEU A 101 -1.89 8.07 -2.11
N GLY A 102 -1.49 9.15 -1.46
CA GLY A 102 -1.82 10.49 -1.91
C GLY A 102 -0.81 11.51 -1.42
N ASP A 103 -1.06 12.77 -1.73
CA ASP A 103 -0.18 13.86 -1.32
C ASP A 103 0.08 13.82 0.20
N PRO A 104 1.35 13.71 0.64
CA PRO A 104 1.69 13.63 2.05
C PRO A 104 1.22 14.83 2.87
N LEU A 105 1.36 16.04 2.33
CA LEU A 105 0.96 17.28 3.00
C LEU A 105 -0.56 17.32 3.16
N HIS A 106 -1.30 16.98 2.10
CA HIS A 106 -2.76 16.90 2.18
C HIS A 106 -3.20 15.90 3.25
N SER A 107 -2.48 14.80 3.38
CA SER A 107 -2.82 13.77 4.34
C SER A 107 -2.58 14.20 5.78
N ILE A 108 -1.42 14.82 6.06
CA ILE A 108 -1.13 15.40 7.37
C ILE A 108 -2.21 16.43 7.75
N GLU A 109 -2.55 17.36 6.85
CA GLU A 109 -3.54 18.39 7.13
C GLU A 109 -4.95 17.85 7.28
N SER A 110 -5.35 16.92 6.41
CA SER A 110 -6.68 16.29 6.45
C SER A 110 -6.87 15.49 7.74
N VAL A 111 -5.83 14.80 8.20
CA VAL A 111 -5.85 14.02 9.44
C VAL A 111 -5.81 14.93 10.65
N TYR A 112 -4.94 15.94 10.66
CA TYR A 112 -4.90 16.95 11.71
C TYR A 112 -6.24 17.67 11.86
N ARG A 113 -6.87 18.08 10.75
CA ARG A 113 -8.17 18.77 10.79
C ARG A 113 -9.27 17.91 11.40
N ARG A 114 -9.27 16.60 11.13
CA ARG A 114 -10.33 15.69 11.59
C ARG A 114 -10.09 15.17 13.01
N PHE A 115 -8.83 14.98 13.40
CA PHE A 115 -8.46 14.23 14.60
C PHE A 115 -7.36 14.89 15.43
N SER A 116 -6.96 16.11 15.08
CA SER A 116 -5.81 16.80 15.67
C SER A 116 -4.55 15.92 15.66
N VAL A 117 -3.71 16.04 16.67
CA VAL A 117 -2.49 15.24 16.79
C VAL A 117 -2.73 13.80 17.24
N ASP A 118 -3.92 13.43 17.68
CA ASP A 118 -4.18 12.07 18.21
C ASP A 118 -3.94 10.99 17.14
N HIS A 119 -4.30 11.25 15.88
CA HIS A 119 -4.01 10.33 14.79
C HIS A 119 -2.59 10.46 14.23
N ILE A 120 -2.01 11.65 14.26
CA ILE A 120 -0.59 11.83 13.89
C ILE A 120 0.31 11.07 14.88
N ASN A 121 -0.07 11.01 16.16
CA ASN A 121 0.67 10.26 17.17
C ASN A 121 0.69 8.76 16.92
N LYS A 122 -0.36 8.20 16.28
CA LYS A 122 -0.35 6.81 15.82
C LYS A 122 0.73 6.60 14.75
N TRP A 123 0.89 7.55 13.83
CA TRP A 123 1.93 7.47 12.79
C TRP A 123 3.32 7.56 13.40
N ARG A 124 3.49 8.43 14.40
CA ARG A 124 4.74 8.59 15.14
C ARG A 124 5.11 7.35 15.94
N GLU A 125 4.15 6.68 16.55
CA GLU A 125 4.38 5.41 17.25
C GLU A 125 5.03 4.37 16.34
N TYR A 126 4.49 4.14 15.15
CA TYR A 126 5.10 3.22 14.18
C TYR A 126 6.45 3.68 13.66
N ALA A 127 6.65 5.00 13.56
CA ALA A 127 7.95 5.58 13.22
C ALA A 127 8.92 5.67 14.41
N GLN A 128 8.57 5.08 15.57
CA GLN A 128 9.36 5.10 16.80
C GLN A 128 9.74 6.52 17.27
N LYS A 129 8.81 7.47 17.11
CA LYS A 129 8.96 8.87 17.53
C LYS A 129 8.09 9.15 18.76
N PRO A 130 8.54 9.99 19.72
CA PRO A 130 7.73 10.39 20.87
C PRO A 130 6.42 11.05 20.43
N PRO A 131 5.28 10.87 21.11
CA PRO A 131 4.03 11.51 20.70
C PRO A 131 4.09 13.04 20.88
N TYR A 132 3.36 13.76 20.02
CA TYR A 132 3.04 15.16 20.22
C TYR A 132 2.13 15.37 21.41
N HIS A 133 2.30 16.52 22.09
CA HIS A 133 1.36 16.95 23.11
C HIS A 133 -0.01 17.27 22.48
N ARG A 134 -1.12 16.94 23.15
CA ARG A 134 -2.49 17.12 22.61
C ARG A 134 -2.83 18.56 22.18
N ARG A 135 -2.10 19.55 22.67
CA ARG A 135 -2.27 20.98 22.33
C ARG A 135 -1.36 21.47 21.21
N THR A 136 -0.52 20.61 20.65
CA THR A 136 0.37 20.96 19.53
C THR A 136 -0.45 21.39 18.33
N ARG A 137 -0.21 22.60 17.82
CA ARG A 137 -0.93 23.12 16.65
C ARG A 137 -0.27 22.66 15.35
N LEU A 138 -1.00 22.68 14.25
CA LEU A 138 -0.46 22.35 12.92
C LEU A 138 0.76 23.21 12.57
N ALA A 139 0.74 24.51 12.89
CA ALA A 139 1.88 25.40 12.69
C ALA A 139 3.12 24.98 13.51
N ASP A 140 2.92 24.42 14.70
CA ASP A 140 4.00 23.92 15.55
C ASP A 140 4.60 22.62 14.96
N LEU A 141 3.78 21.78 14.30
CA LEU A 141 4.25 20.62 13.53
C LEU A 141 5.18 21.05 12.39
N TRP A 142 4.75 22.05 11.61
CA TRP A 142 5.55 22.61 10.51
C TRP A 142 6.85 23.24 11.00
N ALA A 143 6.79 23.98 12.12
CA ALA A 143 7.98 24.55 12.73
C ALA A 143 8.98 23.47 13.15
N GLU A 144 8.52 22.38 13.76
CA GLU A 144 9.38 21.25 14.14
C GLU A 144 10.03 20.59 12.92
N MET A 145 9.27 20.29 11.86
CA MET A 145 9.81 19.73 10.62
C MET A 145 10.88 20.64 10.01
N ARG A 146 10.66 21.96 10.02
CA ARG A 146 11.63 22.94 9.55
C ARG A 146 12.91 22.94 10.37
N ILE A 147 12.78 22.95 11.70
CA ILE A 147 13.94 22.95 12.63
C ILE A 147 14.76 21.67 12.44
N LEU A 148 14.10 20.52 12.41
CA LEU A 148 14.75 19.22 12.29
C LEU A 148 15.10 18.82 10.86
N ARG A 149 14.64 19.59 9.87
CA ARG A 149 14.81 19.36 8.41
C ARG A 149 14.43 17.96 7.97
N GLN A 150 13.37 17.40 8.56
CA GLN A 150 12.89 16.06 8.25
C GLN A 150 11.39 15.93 8.51
N ASP A 151 10.78 14.92 7.91
CA ASP A 151 9.44 14.49 8.28
C ASP A 151 9.43 13.90 9.70
N THR A 152 8.73 14.59 10.58
CA THR A 152 8.57 14.21 11.99
C THR A 152 7.28 13.44 12.24
N THR A 153 6.37 13.34 11.28
CA THR A 153 5.12 12.57 11.44
C THR A 153 5.31 11.09 11.21
N GLY A 154 6.33 10.70 10.43
CA GLY A 154 6.58 9.31 10.04
C GLY A 154 5.86 8.89 8.75
N LEU A 155 5.16 9.82 8.10
CA LEU A 155 4.39 9.53 6.88
C LEU A 155 5.29 9.15 5.70
N THR A 156 6.43 9.81 5.53
CA THR A 156 7.42 9.48 4.50
C THR A 156 7.97 8.08 4.70
N ASN A 157 8.20 7.67 5.95
CA ASN A 157 8.63 6.32 6.26
C ASN A 157 7.56 5.31 5.82
N TYR A 158 6.32 5.51 6.26
CA TYR A 158 5.19 4.67 5.88
C TYR A 158 5.03 4.47 4.37
N ILE A 159 5.10 5.55 3.59
CA ILE A 159 4.96 5.48 2.13
C ILE A 159 6.15 4.72 1.52
N ASN A 160 7.38 4.99 1.98
CA ASN A 160 8.55 4.25 1.49
C ASN A 160 8.48 2.75 1.83
N SER A 161 7.94 2.36 3.00
CA SER A 161 7.75 0.96 3.35
C SER A 161 6.83 0.24 2.34
N TRP A 162 5.75 0.90 1.89
CA TRP A 162 4.87 0.35 0.84
C TRP A 162 5.55 0.27 -0.53
N LEU A 163 6.28 1.32 -0.92
CA LEU A 163 7.04 1.35 -2.17
C LEU A 163 8.10 0.24 -2.21
N ARG A 164 8.74 -0.04 -1.09
CA ARG A 164 9.68 -1.16 -0.94
C ARG A 164 8.98 -2.50 -1.05
N ALA A 165 7.89 -2.69 -0.31
CA ALA A 165 7.08 -3.91 -0.33
C ALA A 165 6.62 -4.31 -1.74
N LYS A 166 6.31 -3.35 -2.63
CA LYS A 166 5.94 -3.62 -4.04
C LYS A 166 7.03 -4.38 -4.81
N ASN A 167 8.28 -4.26 -4.42
CA ASN A 167 9.42 -4.90 -5.09
C ASN A 167 9.88 -6.18 -4.38
N GLU A 168 9.25 -6.58 -3.28
CA GLU A 168 9.64 -7.77 -2.53
C GLU A 168 8.95 -9.03 -3.07
N PRO A 169 9.70 -10.10 -3.36
CA PRO A 169 9.14 -11.32 -3.96
C PRO A 169 8.23 -12.10 -3.00
N THR A 170 8.33 -11.83 -1.70
CA THR A 170 7.54 -12.47 -0.65
C THR A 170 6.22 -11.76 -0.37
N TRP A 171 5.99 -10.61 -1.00
CA TRP A 171 4.77 -9.84 -0.79
C TRP A 171 3.61 -10.40 -1.64
N PRO A 172 2.35 -10.34 -1.13
CA PRO A 172 1.18 -10.49 -1.97
C PRO A 172 1.26 -9.65 -3.24
N GLN A 173 0.49 -10.00 -4.26
CA GLN A 173 0.35 -9.14 -5.43
C GLN A 173 -0.12 -7.76 -4.96
N LEU A 174 0.73 -6.75 -5.07
CA LEU A 174 0.52 -5.43 -4.49
C LEU A 174 0.27 -4.39 -5.58
N ARG A 175 -0.90 -3.75 -5.54
CA ARG A 175 -1.19 -2.54 -6.31
C ARG A 175 -1.03 -1.33 -5.40
N LEU A 176 -0.08 -0.46 -5.74
CA LEU A 176 0.00 0.89 -5.19
C LEU A 176 -0.67 1.84 -6.18
N VAL A 177 -1.64 2.60 -5.71
CA VAL A 177 -2.47 3.47 -6.55
C VAL A 177 -2.58 4.85 -5.93
N THR A 178 -2.82 5.87 -6.74
CA THR A 178 -3.22 7.18 -6.25
C THR A 178 -4.73 7.26 -6.09
N THR A 179 -5.25 8.30 -5.45
CA THR A 179 -6.70 8.53 -5.44
C THR A 179 -7.24 8.69 -6.85
N LYS A 180 -6.53 9.38 -7.74
CA LYS A 180 -6.97 9.57 -9.12
C LYS A 180 -7.11 8.22 -9.83
N SER A 181 -6.03 7.44 -9.87
CA SER A 181 -6.02 6.15 -10.57
C SER A 181 -6.98 5.13 -9.93
N LEU A 182 -7.19 5.21 -8.61
CA LEU A 182 -8.20 4.39 -7.91
C LEU A 182 -9.59 4.58 -8.51
N TYR A 183 -10.01 5.82 -8.76
CA TYR A 183 -11.35 6.13 -9.26
C TYR A 183 -11.44 5.91 -10.78
N GLU A 184 -10.41 6.27 -11.55
CA GLU A 184 -10.35 6.03 -13.00
C GLU A 184 -10.43 4.54 -13.35
N HIS A 185 -9.82 3.68 -12.53
CA HIS A 185 -9.78 2.23 -12.73
C HIS A 185 -10.49 1.45 -11.60
N ALA A 186 -11.52 2.04 -10.99
CA ALA A 186 -12.17 1.47 -9.81
C ALA A 186 -12.68 0.04 -10.04
N ALA A 187 -13.33 -0.22 -11.18
CA ALA A 187 -13.82 -1.57 -11.51
C ALA A 187 -12.68 -2.59 -11.62
N ASP A 188 -11.53 -2.21 -12.18
CA ASP A 188 -10.39 -3.10 -12.35
C ASP A 188 -9.70 -3.41 -11.02
N HIS A 189 -9.61 -2.41 -10.12
CA HIS A 189 -9.13 -2.61 -8.77
C HIS A 189 -10.09 -3.50 -7.95
N ALA A 190 -11.40 -3.31 -8.10
CA ALA A 190 -12.41 -4.14 -7.44
C ALA A 190 -12.35 -5.59 -7.93
N LYS A 191 -12.28 -5.80 -9.25
CA LYS A 191 -12.09 -7.12 -9.87
C LYS A 191 -10.81 -7.78 -9.40
N PHE A 192 -9.71 -7.03 -9.34
CA PHE A 192 -8.45 -7.49 -8.78
C PHE A 192 -8.64 -8.00 -7.35
N LEU A 193 -9.37 -7.28 -6.49
CA LEU A 193 -9.65 -7.67 -5.11
C LEU A 193 -10.68 -8.81 -4.97
N GLY A 194 -11.25 -9.31 -6.08
CA GLY A 194 -12.15 -10.47 -6.08
C GLY A 194 -13.64 -10.14 -6.11
N VAL A 195 -14.01 -8.88 -6.41
CA VAL A 195 -15.41 -8.54 -6.73
C VAL A 195 -15.80 -9.24 -8.03
N ARG A 196 -17.00 -9.83 -8.06
CA ARG A 196 -17.52 -10.55 -9.22
C ARG A 196 -17.96 -9.59 -10.32
N GLU A 197 -17.92 -10.04 -11.56
CA GLU A 197 -18.19 -9.22 -12.75
C GLU A 197 -19.58 -8.57 -12.70
N GLU A 198 -20.59 -9.32 -12.25
CA GLU A 198 -21.97 -8.84 -12.09
C GLU A 198 -22.12 -7.66 -11.11
N ASN A 199 -21.15 -7.48 -10.21
CA ASN A 199 -21.18 -6.43 -9.19
C ASN A 199 -20.22 -5.26 -9.48
N LEU A 200 -19.61 -5.20 -10.67
CA LEU A 200 -18.65 -4.13 -11.01
C LEU A 200 -19.31 -2.82 -11.42
N LEU A 201 -20.60 -2.82 -11.76
CA LEU A 201 -21.29 -1.61 -12.27
C LEU A 201 -21.20 -0.41 -11.30
N PRO A 202 -21.43 -0.54 -9.98
CA PRO A 202 -21.31 0.59 -9.05
C PRO A 202 -19.88 1.16 -8.99
N PHE A 203 -18.85 0.34 -9.18
CA PHE A 203 -17.46 0.80 -9.21
C PHE A 203 -17.18 1.63 -10.46
N LYS A 204 -17.76 1.27 -11.62
CA LYS A 204 -17.65 2.05 -12.87
C LYS A 204 -18.30 3.43 -12.78
N GLN A 205 -19.22 3.62 -11.82
CA GLN A 205 -19.95 4.87 -11.60
C GLN A 205 -19.25 5.80 -10.60
N LEU A 206 -18.18 5.34 -9.94
CA LEU A 206 -17.38 6.19 -9.08
C LEU A 206 -16.70 7.27 -9.92
N ALA A 207 -16.83 8.54 -9.50
CA ALA A 207 -16.25 9.67 -10.21
C ALA A 207 -15.18 10.35 -9.34
N TYR A 208 -14.03 10.64 -9.94
CA TYR A 208 -12.98 11.41 -9.30
C TYR A 208 -13.29 12.91 -9.38
N ASN A 209 -13.72 13.50 -8.26
CA ASN A 209 -14.05 14.92 -8.16
C ASN A 209 -13.18 15.61 -7.09
N PRO A 210 -11.85 15.76 -7.32
CA PRO A 210 -10.97 16.36 -6.34
C PRO A 210 -11.30 17.85 -6.16
N ARG A 211 -11.26 18.30 -4.91
CA ARG A 211 -11.19 19.74 -4.63
C ARG A 211 -9.73 20.17 -4.72
N PRO A 212 -9.42 21.35 -5.30
CA PRO A 212 -8.07 21.91 -5.23
C PRO A 212 -7.60 21.94 -3.78
N PHE A 213 -6.44 21.36 -3.52
CA PHE A 213 -5.81 21.39 -2.22
C PHE A 213 -4.62 22.35 -2.27
N ARG A 214 -4.57 23.27 -1.31
CA ARG A 214 -3.42 24.16 -1.09
C ARG A 214 -2.92 23.95 0.32
N SER A 215 -1.71 23.43 0.44
CA SER A 215 -1.07 23.20 1.74
C SER A 215 -0.79 24.52 2.45
N SER A 216 -0.97 24.50 3.77
CA SER A 216 -0.55 25.51 4.73
C SER A 216 0.94 25.39 5.12
N ALA A 217 1.59 24.28 4.75
CA ALA A 217 3.00 24.06 5.05
C ALA A 217 3.88 25.14 4.40
N PRO A 218 4.88 25.69 5.11
CA PRO A 218 5.88 26.57 4.52
C PRO A 218 6.64 25.91 3.35
N ALA A 219 7.17 26.71 2.42
CA ALA A 219 7.77 26.21 1.17
C ALA A 219 8.94 25.24 1.39
N ASP A 220 9.75 25.45 2.43
CA ASP A 220 10.84 24.56 2.82
C ASP A 220 10.33 23.21 3.34
N VAL A 221 9.24 23.19 4.11
CA VAL A 221 8.55 21.94 4.49
C VAL A 221 7.95 21.25 3.26
N GLN A 222 7.35 22.00 2.33
CA GLN A 222 6.83 21.41 1.10
C GLN A 222 7.94 20.73 0.28
N ALA A 223 9.11 21.36 0.19
CA ALA A 223 10.27 20.81 -0.50
C ALA A 223 10.75 19.47 0.10
N MET A 224 10.62 19.27 1.42
CA MET A 224 10.97 17.99 2.07
C MET A 224 10.14 16.81 1.53
N PHE A 225 8.88 17.04 1.17
CA PHE A 225 7.99 16.00 0.62
C PHE A 225 8.07 15.88 -0.91
N GLY A 226 8.81 16.76 -1.59
CA GLY A 226 8.99 16.73 -3.04
C GLY A 226 9.46 15.37 -3.58
N PRO A 227 10.54 14.76 -3.03
CA PRO A 227 11.03 13.47 -3.49
C PRO A 227 10.02 12.33 -3.38
N ILE A 228 9.28 12.25 -2.27
CA ILE A 228 8.27 11.19 -2.08
C ILE A 228 7.03 11.45 -2.94
N LYS A 229 6.64 12.71 -3.15
CA LYS A 229 5.55 13.09 -4.05
C LYS A 229 5.84 12.67 -5.49
N VAL A 230 7.05 12.89 -5.99
CA VAL A 230 7.46 12.43 -7.34
C VAL A 230 7.30 10.91 -7.47
N LYS A 231 7.69 10.13 -6.46
CA LYS A 231 7.50 8.66 -6.48
C LYS A 231 6.03 8.26 -6.52
N ILE A 232 5.16 8.98 -5.83
CA ILE A 232 3.70 8.73 -5.84
C ILE A 232 3.12 9.08 -7.21
N ASP A 233 3.48 10.23 -7.77
CA ASP A 233 3.00 10.70 -9.07
C ASP A 233 3.45 9.74 -10.20
N GLN A 234 4.64 9.13 -10.09
CA GLN A 234 5.11 8.09 -11.01
C GLN A 234 4.28 6.80 -10.98
N LEU A 235 3.54 6.52 -9.90
CA LEU A 235 2.61 5.39 -9.87
C LEU A 235 1.50 5.58 -10.90
N GLU A 236 1.01 6.81 -11.09
CA GLU A 236 -0.04 7.13 -12.08
C GLU A 236 0.43 6.79 -13.48
N ALA A 237 1.63 7.25 -13.87
CA ALA A 237 2.18 7.03 -15.21
C ALA A 237 2.40 5.55 -15.57
N SER A 238 2.56 4.67 -14.58
CA SER A 238 2.73 3.23 -14.81
C SER A 238 1.43 2.45 -14.95
N SER A 239 0.27 3.10 -14.78
CA SER A 239 -1.06 2.48 -14.87
C SER A 239 -1.59 2.45 -16.30
N ASP A 240 -1.06 3.31 -17.17
CA ASP A 240 -1.51 3.54 -18.55
C ASP A 240 -0.78 2.69 -19.59
N SER A 241 0.13 1.80 -19.16
CA SER A 241 0.99 0.96 -20.00
C SER A 241 0.72 -0.52 -19.79
#